data_AF-A0A3D3S064-F1
#
_entry.id   AF-A0A3D3S064-F1
#
_cell.length_a   1.000
_cell.length_b   1.000
_cell.length_c   1.000
_cell.angle_alpha   90.00
_cell.angle_beta   90.00
_cell.angle_gamma   90.00
#
_symmetry.space_group_name_H-M   'P 1'
#
loop_
_entity.id
_entity.type
_entity.pdbx_description
1 polymer ?
#
loop_
_entity_poly.entity_id
_entity_poly.type
_entity_poly.pdbx_seq_one_letter_code
_entity_poly.pdbx_strand_id
1 'polypeptide(L)'
;MPTLNWIGKDAVVTHHKDVPFRLLEPVPALSCGEPDSGNLIVQGDNLLALKALLPRYAGQVKCIYIDPPYNTGNEGWAYNDNVNSPEIRRWLGEVVGKEGETLDRHDRWLCMMYPRLALLKQFLREDGAIFVSIDDNE
;
A
#
# COMPACT_ATOMS: atom_id res chain seq x y z
N MET A 1 -22.34 2.44 -16.16
CA MET A 1 -21.01 3.07 -15.98
C MET A 1 -19.96 2.08 -16.42
N PRO A 2 -18.90 2.50 -17.14
CA PRO A 2 -17.80 1.61 -17.49
C PRO A 2 -17.07 1.12 -16.23
N THR A 3 -16.53 -0.10 -16.28
CA THR A 3 -15.80 -0.73 -15.18
C THR A 3 -14.48 -1.28 -15.67
N LEU A 4 -13.39 -1.05 -14.92
CA LEU A 4 -12.10 -1.71 -15.13
C LEU A 4 -12.11 -3.09 -14.44
N ASN A 5 -11.69 -4.14 -15.14
CA ASN A 5 -11.56 -5.49 -14.61
C ASN A 5 -10.14 -6.02 -14.83
N TRP A 6 -9.64 -6.87 -13.91
CA TRP A 6 -8.29 -7.42 -13.92
C TRP A 6 -8.27 -8.74 -13.12
N ILE A 7 -7.26 -9.59 -13.31
CA ILE A 7 -7.15 -10.88 -12.62
C ILE A 7 -6.80 -10.65 -11.15
N GLY A 8 -7.44 -11.38 -10.23
CA GLY A 8 -7.23 -11.23 -8.79
C GLY A 8 -7.97 -10.05 -8.14
N LYS A 9 -8.75 -9.28 -8.89
CA LYS A 9 -9.58 -8.17 -8.37
C LYS A 9 -10.42 -8.57 -7.17
N ASP A 10 -11.18 -9.67 -7.29
CA ASP A 10 -12.11 -10.11 -6.25
C ASP A 10 -11.38 -10.52 -4.97
N ALA A 11 -10.14 -11.00 -5.08
CA ALA A 11 -9.31 -11.35 -3.94
C ALA A 11 -8.83 -10.10 -3.17
N VAL A 12 -8.56 -8.99 -3.85
CA VAL A 12 -7.94 -7.80 -3.24
C VAL A 12 -8.94 -6.71 -2.83
N VAL A 13 -10.16 -6.72 -3.40
CA VAL A 13 -11.13 -5.62 -3.23
C VAL A 13 -11.53 -5.42 -1.76
N THR A 14 -11.67 -6.53 -1.01
CA THR A 14 -11.98 -6.54 0.41
C THR A 14 -10.78 -6.83 1.30
N HIS A 15 -9.62 -7.15 0.74
CA HIS A 15 -8.46 -7.64 1.48
C HIS A 15 -8.01 -6.69 2.60
N HIS A 16 -8.18 -5.37 2.44
CA HIS A 16 -7.93 -4.38 3.48
C HIS A 16 -8.65 -4.67 4.82
N LYS A 17 -9.76 -5.41 4.80
CA LYS A 17 -10.50 -5.87 5.99
C LYS A 17 -9.76 -7.01 6.70
N ASP A 18 -9.16 -7.91 5.94
CA ASP A 18 -8.49 -9.13 6.41
C ASP A 18 -7.04 -8.88 6.86
N VAL A 19 -6.46 -7.73 6.50
CA VAL A 19 -5.13 -7.33 6.98
C VAL A 19 -5.10 -7.35 8.53
N PRO A 20 -4.19 -8.12 9.16
CA PRO A 20 -4.13 -8.20 10.61
C PRO A 20 -3.62 -6.90 11.22
N PHE A 21 -4.21 -6.51 12.35
CA PHE A 21 -3.68 -5.42 13.15
C PHE A 21 -2.34 -5.81 13.79
N ARG A 22 -1.39 -4.89 13.82
CA ARG A 22 -0.10 -5.05 14.50
C ARG A 22 0.15 -3.90 15.47
N LEU A 23 0.86 -4.18 16.55
CA LEU A 23 1.31 -3.15 17.49
C LEU A 23 2.54 -2.44 16.92
N LEU A 24 2.62 -1.14 17.18
CA LEU A 24 3.80 -0.34 16.88
C LEU A 24 4.80 -0.49 18.04
N GLU A 25 6.01 -0.89 17.72
CA GLU A 25 7.12 -0.99 18.67
C GLU A 25 7.99 0.25 18.57
N PRO A 26 8.08 1.07 19.63
CA PRO A 26 8.97 2.23 19.62
C PRO A 26 10.43 1.77 19.61
N VAL A 27 11.26 2.46 18.84
CA VAL A 27 12.72 2.24 18.80
C VAL A 27 13.42 3.50 19.32
N PRO A 28 13.66 3.62 20.65
CA PRO A 28 14.20 4.83 21.25
C PRO A 28 15.55 5.25 20.66
N ALA A 29 16.39 4.27 20.30
CA ALA A 29 17.71 4.50 19.73
C ALA A 29 17.68 5.20 18.35
N LEU A 30 16.56 5.13 17.63
CA LEU A 30 16.37 5.77 16.33
C LEU A 30 15.43 7.00 16.41
N SER A 31 14.91 7.30 17.59
CA SER A 31 14.00 8.42 17.80
C SER A 31 14.79 9.74 17.83
N CYS A 32 14.29 10.76 17.14
CA CYS A 32 14.92 12.07 17.07
C CYS A 32 13.89 13.20 17.06
N GLY A 33 14.34 14.41 17.43
CA GLY A 33 13.48 15.59 17.53
C GLY A 33 12.80 15.74 18.89
N GLU A 34 11.90 16.72 18.98
CA GLU A 34 11.16 17.02 20.20
C GLU A 34 10.18 15.89 20.54
N PRO A 35 10.18 15.40 21.80
CA PRO A 35 9.12 14.54 22.30
C PRO A 35 7.75 15.17 22.04
N ASP A 36 6.75 14.34 21.76
CA ASP A 36 5.35 14.76 21.55
C ASP A 36 5.12 15.75 20.38
N SER A 37 6.08 15.90 19.46
CA SER A 37 5.90 16.71 18.24
C SER A 37 4.79 16.22 17.31
N GLY A 38 4.28 15.01 17.52
CA GLY A 38 3.25 14.37 16.71
C GLY A 38 3.78 13.73 15.42
N ASN A 39 5.06 13.89 15.10
CA ASN A 39 5.70 13.27 13.94
C ASN A 39 6.02 11.79 14.21
N LEU A 40 5.90 10.96 13.18
CA LEU A 40 6.14 9.52 13.26
C LEU A 40 6.78 8.99 11.98
N ILE A 41 7.78 8.14 12.13
CA ILE A 41 8.32 7.29 11.06
C ILE A 41 8.03 5.84 11.42
N VAL A 42 7.41 5.10 10.51
CA VAL A 42 7.08 3.68 10.70
C VAL A 42 7.83 2.84 9.67
N GLN A 43 8.59 1.86 10.14
CA GLN A 43 9.25 0.87 9.29
C GLN A 43 8.39 -0.39 9.18
N GLY A 44 8.12 -0.83 7.95
CA GLY A 44 7.40 -2.08 7.67
C GLY A 44 6.73 -2.06 6.30
N ASP A 45 6.05 -3.15 5.96
CA ASP A 45 5.13 -3.14 4.81
C ASP A 45 4.02 -2.11 5.06
N ASN A 46 3.82 -1.21 4.11
CA ASN A 46 2.89 -0.10 4.24
C ASN A 46 1.44 -0.56 4.45
N LEU A 47 1.00 -1.72 3.94
CA LEU A 47 -0.34 -2.25 4.16
C LEU A 47 -0.55 -2.61 5.63
N LEU A 48 0.46 -3.24 6.26
CA LEU A 48 0.44 -3.56 7.69
C LEU A 48 0.57 -2.31 8.55
N ALA A 49 1.45 -1.38 8.17
CA ALA A 49 1.64 -0.11 8.89
C ALA A 49 0.36 0.73 8.87
N LEU A 50 -0.30 0.86 7.72
CA LEU A 50 -1.59 1.53 7.59
C LEU A 50 -2.66 0.84 8.46
N LYS A 51 -2.71 -0.49 8.50
CA LYS A 51 -3.67 -1.18 9.39
C LYS A 51 -3.41 -0.88 10.87
N ALA A 52 -2.14 -0.84 11.29
CA ALA A 52 -1.75 -0.51 12.66
C ALA A 52 -2.08 0.93 13.06
N LEU A 53 -1.96 1.88 12.12
CA LEU A 53 -2.20 3.30 12.36
C LEU A 53 -3.70 3.68 12.32
N LEU A 54 -4.53 2.83 11.71
CA LEU A 54 -5.94 3.12 11.44
C LEU A 54 -6.74 3.52 12.70
N PRO A 55 -6.64 2.82 13.86
CA PRO A 55 -7.41 3.19 15.05
C PRO A 55 -7.08 4.59 15.58
N ARG A 56 -5.88 5.12 15.28
CA ARG A 56 -5.43 6.41 15.77
C ARG A 56 -5.72 7.55 14.80
N TYR A 57 -5.66 7.31 13.48
CA TYR A 57 -5.65 8.38 12.47
C TYR A 57 -6.77 8.28 11.43
N ALA A 58 -7.70 7.31 11.54
CA ALA A 58 -8.87 7.26 10.68
C ALA A 58 -9.64 8.59 10.71
N GLY A 59 -10.02 9.09 9.52
CA GLY A 59 -10.74 10.34 9.35
C GLY A 59 -10.00 11.61 9.77
N GLN A 60 -8.68 11.55 10.03
CA GLN A 60 -7.92 12.67 10.60
C GLN A 60 -6.82 13.22 9.67
N VAL A 61 -6.49 12.53 8.58
CA VAL A 61 -5.43 12.95 7.66
C VAL A 61 -5.96 13.97 6.65
N LYS A 62 -5.33 15.15 6.62
CA LYS A 62 -5.67 16.24 5.69
C LYS A 62 -5.06 16.04 4.30
N CYS A 63 -3.84 15.55 4.24
CA CYS A 63 -3.11 15.39 2.98
C CYS A 63 -2.35 14.06 3.01
N ILE A 64 -2.48 13.29 1.94
CA ILE A 64 -1.70 12.10 1.67
C ILE A 64 -0.92 12.35 0.38
N TYR A 65 0.38 12.12 0.40
CA TYR A 65 1.21 12.07 -0.79
C TYR A 65 1.85 10.68 -0.88
N ILE A 66 1.73 10.04 -2.05
CA ILE A 66 2.41 8.78 -2.33
C ILE A 66 3.07 8.83 -3.71
N ASP A 67 4.20 8.15 -3.80
CA ASP A 67 5.00 7.95 -5.00
C ASP A 67 5.23 6.44 -5.16
N PRO A 68 4.18 5.68 -5.60
CA PRO A 68 4.27 4.23 -5.77
C PRO A 68 5.24 3.85 -6.90
N PRO A 69 5.60 2.56 -7.03
CA PRO A 69 6.32 2.08 -8.21
C PRO A 69 5.55 2.41 -9.50
N TYR A 70 6.24 2.91 -10.52
CA TYR A 70 5.68 3.32 -11.81
C TYR A 70 5.45 2.18 -12.80
N ASN A 71 5.73 0.93 -12.42
CA ASN A 71 5.40 -0.22 -13.26
C ASN A 71 6.13 -0.24 -14.62
N THR A 72 7.26 0.46 -14.76
CA THR A 72 8.05 0.54 -16.01
C THR A 72 8.64 -0.80 -16.43
N GLY A 73 8.69 -1.77 -15.52
CA GLY A 73 9.37 -3.06 -15.71
C GLY A 73 10.87 -3.01 -15.43
N ASN A 74 11.39 -1.88 -14.94
CA ASN A 74 12.79 -1.73 -14.55
C ASN A 74 13.07 -2.47 -13.23
N GLU A 75 14.12 -3.30 -13.22
CA GLU A 75 14.61 -4.01 -12.02
C GLU A 75 16.05 -3.61 -11.65
N GLY A 76 16.49 -2.43 -12.09
CA GLY A 76 17.82 -1.90 -11.82
C GLY A 76 18.15 -1.75 -10.32
N TRP A 77 19.45 -1.72 -10.02
CA TRP A 77 20.11 -1.84 -8.70
C TRP A 77 19.40 -1.20 -7.50
N ALA A 78 18.72 -0.07 -7.65
CA ALA A 78 18.15 0.68 -6.52
C ALA A 78 16.63 0.57 -6.36
N TYR A 79 15.87 0.13 -7.38
CA TYR A 79 14.40 0.15 -7.31
C TYR A 79 13.80 -0.93 -8.21
N ASN A 80 13.07 -1.87 -7.60
CA ASN A 80 12.28 -2.86 -8.33
C ASN A 80 10.92 -2.25 -8.67
N ASP A 81 10.81 -1.79 -9.90
CA ASP A 81 9.63 -1.13 -10.42
C ASP A 81 8.69 -2.07 -11.18
N ASN A 82 8.91 -3.38 -11.10
CA ASN A 82 8.13 -4.38 -11.84
C ASN A 82 7.11 -5.11 -10.94
N VAL A 83 6.93 -4.63 -9.70
CA VAL A 83 6.11 -5.28 -8.65
C VAL A 83 6.46 -6.77 -8.57
N ASN A 84 7.77 -7.05 -8.56
CA ASN A 84 8.30 -8.39 -8.81
C ASN A 84 9.22 -8.91 -7.70
N SER A 85 9.26 -8.22 -6.55
CA SER A 85 10.07 -8.65 -5.42
C SER A 85 9.62 -10.03 -4.89
N PRO A 86 10.51 -10.80 -4.25
CA PRO A 86 10.14 -12.07 -3.63
C PRO A 86 8.97 -11.93 -2.64
N GLU A 87 8.91 -10.83 -1.89
CA GLU A 87 7.87 -10.54 -0.91
C GLU A 87 6.51 -10.34 -1.58
N ILE A 88 6.43 -9.53 -2.65
CA ILE A 88 5.15 -9.26 -3.31
C ILE A 88 4.66 -10.49 -4.08
N ARG A 89 5.56 -11.27 -4.70
CA ARG A 89 5.20 -12.55 -5.34
C ARG A 89 4.61 -13.53 -4.35
N ARG A 90 5.22 -13.65 -3.17
CA ARG A 90 4.71 -14.49 -2.10
C ARG A 90 3.33 -14.01 -1.64
N TRP A 91 3.18 -12.71 -1.40
CA TRP A 91 1.90 -12.13 -1.00
C TRP A 91 0.80 -12.35 -2.05
N LEU A 92 1.11 -12.15 -3.33
CA LEU A 92 0.17 -12.41 -4.44
C LEU A 92 -0.23 -13.89 -4.50
N GLY A 93 0.72 -14.82 -4.34
CA GLY A 93 0.42 -16.25 -4.28
C GLY A 93 -0.46 -16.64 -3.09
N GLU A 94 -0.26 -16.01 -1.93
CA GLU A 94 -1.06 -16.24 -0.73
C GLU A 94 -2.48 -15.63 -0.84
N VAL A 95 -2.62 -14.44 -1.44
CA VAL A 95 -3.89 -13.69 -1.49
C VAL A 95 -4.73 -14.01 -2.72
N VAL A 96 -4.11 -14.02 -3.91
CA VAL A 96 -4.80 -14.28 -5.18
C VAL A 96 -4.90 -15.78 -5.47
N GLY A 97 -4.02 -16.60 -4.87
CA GLY A 97 -4.03 -18.05 -5.05
C GLY A 97 -3.53 -18.46 -6.44
N LYS A 98 -4.13 -19.51 -7.02
CA LYS A 98 -3.68 -20.11 -8.29
C LYS A 98 -3.74 -19.14 -9.48
N GLU A 99 -4.67 -18.19 -9.47
CA GLU A 99 -4.74 -17.13 -10.50
C GLU A 99 -3.54 -16.17 -10.43
N GLY A 100 -2.84 -16.15 -9.29
CA GLY A 100 -1.62 -15.39 -9.08
C GLY A 100 -0.49 -15.73 -10.07
N GLU A 101 -0.48 -16.96 -10.59
CA GLU A 101 0.53 -17.43 -11.56
C GLU A 101 0.32 -16.83 -12.96
N THR A 102 -0.88 -16.33 -13.26
CA THR A 102 -1.26 -15.79 -14.57
C THR A 102 -1.33 -14.26 -14.61
N LEU A 103 -1.01 -13.58 -13.49
CA LEU A 103 -1.07 -12.13 -13.40
C LEU A 103 -0.09 -11.50 -14.39
N ASP A 104 -0.59 -10.61 -15.23
CA ASP A 104 0.27 -9.74 -16.01
C ASP A 104 0.84 -8.61 -15.13
N ARG A 105 1.53 -7.66 -15.77
CA ARG A 105 2.17 -6.55 -15.05
C ARG A 105 1.16 -5.60 -14.40
N HIS A 106 0.07 -5.25 -15.09
CA HIS A 106 -0.97 -4.37 -14.57
C HIS A 106 -1.81 -5.06 -13.50
N ASP A 107 -2.11 -6.36 -13.68
CA ASP A 107 -2.81 -7.16 -12.68
C ASP A 107 -2.07 -7.13 -11.34
N ARG A 108 -0.74 -7.35 -11.35
CA ARG A 108 0.10 -7.31 -10.14
C ARG A 108 0.07 -5.94 -9.48
N TRP A 109 0.25 -4.88 -10.27
CA TRP A 109 0.25 -3.51 -9.77
C TRP A 109 -1.10 -3.12 -9.14
N LEU A 110 -2.20 -3.40 -9.84
CA LEU A 110 -3.56 -3.17 -9.36
C LEU A 110 -3.86 -3.98 -8.09
N CYS A 111 -3.46 -5.26 -8.06
CA CYS A 111 -3.61 -6.10 -6.88
C CYS A 111 -2.85 -5.54 -5.67
N MET A 112 -1.63 -5.04 -5.86
CA MET A 112 -0.85 -4.41 -4.80
C MET A 112 -1.48 -3.09 -4.34
N MET A 113 -1.87 -2.21 -5.27
CA MET A 113 -2.29 -0.84 -4.97
C MET A 113 -3.70 -0.76 -4.36
N TYR A 114 -4.64 -1.58 -4.83
CA TYR A 114 -6.05 -1.50 -4.42
C TYR A 114 -6.26 -1.52 -2.89
N PRO A 115 -5.76 -2.52 -2.13
CA PRO A 115 -6.01 -2.58 -0.68
C PRO A 115 -5.32 -1.42 0.07
N ARG A 116 -4.20 -0.90 -0.45
CA ARG A 116 -3.47 0.24 0.12
C ARG A 116 -4.27 1.53 -0.04
N LEU A 117 -4.78 1.80 -1.25
CA LEU A 117 -5.64 2.94 -1.52
C LEU A 117 -6.96 2.86 -0.74
N ALA A 118 -7.53 1.66 -0.58
CA ALA A 118 -8.73 1.45 0.21
C ALA A 118 -8.52 1.76 1.71
N LEU A 119 -7.33 1.47 2.26
CA LEU A 119 -6.96 1.91 3.60
C LEU A 119 -6.73 3.42 3.63
N LEU A 120 -5.91 4.00 2.74
CA LEU A 120 -5.61 5.44 2.70
C LEU A 120 -6.89 6.30 2.65
N LYS A 121 -7.92 5.85 1.92
CA LYS A 121 -9.22 6.52 1.91
C LYS A 121 -9.85 6.63 3.31
N GLN A 122 -9.68 5.64 4.18
CA GLN A 122 -10.21 5.65 5.56
C GLN A 122 -9.43 6.60 6.48
N PHE A 123 -8.19 6.93 6.14
CA PHE A 123 -7.40 7.93 6.87
C PHE A 123 -7.83 9.35 6.55
N LEU A 124 -8.29 9.60 5.31
CA LEU A 124 -8.64 10.94 4.87
C LEU A 124 -9.82 11.50 5.67
N ARG A 125 -9.67 12.77 6.06
CA ARG A 125 -10.78 13.62 6.47
C ARG A 125 -11.76 13.81 5.32
N GLU A 126 -12.97 14.25 5.64
CA GLU A 126 -13.98 14.61 4.64
C GLU A 126 -13.49 15.72 3.68
N ASP A 127 -12.66 16.64 4.19
CA ASP A 127 -12.01 17.71 3.44
C ASP A 127 -10.57 17.39 3.02
N GLY A 128 -10.16 16.13 3.11
CA GLY A 128 -8.82 15.65 2.82
C GLY A 128 -8.57 15.44 1.33
N ALA A 129 -7.30 15.47 0.94
CA ALA A 129 -6.87 15.18 -0.43
C ALA A 129 -5.75 14.14 -0.45
N ILE A 130 -5.73 13.33 -1.51
CA ILE A 130 -4.62 12.44 -1.84
C ILE A 130 -4.01 12.86 -3.18
N PHE A 131 -2.68 12.92 -3.20
CA PHE A 131 -1.87 13.17 -4.37
C PHE A 131 -1.03 11.92 -4.64
N VAL A 132 -1.07 11.46 -5.89
CA VAL A 132 -0.38 10.24 -6.34
C VAL A 132 0.44 10.61 -7.55
N SER A 133 1.75 10.43 -7.47
CA SER A 133 2.64 10.50 -8.63
C SER A 133 2.57 9.19 -9.42
N ILE A 134 2.53 9.28 -10.74
CA ILE A 134 2.35 8.15 -11.66
C ILE A 134 2.88 8.56 -13.06
N ASP A 135 3.23 7.61 -13.92
CA ASP A 135 3.58 7.88 -15.32
C ASP A 135 2.57 7.28 -16.32
N ASP A 136 3.01 6.87 -17.51
CA ASP A 136 2.19 6.31 -18.58
C ASP A 136 2.10 4.76 -18.58
N ASN A 137 2.76 4.07 -17.65
CA ASN A 137 2.92 2.61 -17.64
C ASN A 137 1.90 1.85 -16.78
N GLU A 138 1.11 2.53 -15.95
CA GLU A 138 0.23 1.94 -14.93
C GLU A 138 -1.19 1.64 -15.40
#